data_AF-A0A5N8XZ19-F1
#
_entry.id   AF-A0A5N8XZ19-F1
#
_cell.length_a   1.000
_cell.length_b   1.000
_cell.length_c   1.000
_cell.angle_alpha   90.00
_cell.angle_beta   90.00
_cell.angle_gamma   90.00
#
_symmetry.space_group_name_H-M   'P 1'
#
loop_
_entity.id
_entity.type
_entity.pdbx_description
1 polymer ?
#
loop_
_entity_poly.entity_id
_entity_poly.type
_entity_poly.pdbx_seq_one_letter_code
_entity_poly.pdbx_strand_id
1 'polypeptide(L)'
;LLADPASAELPARGDLRQAALEAVVAAVGARPERERWEAGWAVLVRALETGAPDLVVAPATALAAVRRDDWEVPEAVERLAGVVGLARRADRSVGRAVAAADAGRATGGRR
;
A
#
# COMPACT_ATOMS: atom_id res chain seq x y z
N LEU A 1 1.00 10.93 13.52
CA LEU A 1 0.37 10.16 12.41
C LEU A 1 -1.15 10.30 12.47
N LEU A 2 -1.88 9.61 13.35
CA LEU A 2 -3.36 9.70 13.33
C LEU A 2 -3.95 11.07 13.69
N ALA A 3 -3.23 11.89 14.46
CA ALA A 3 -3.68 13.25 14.82
C ALA A 3 -3.51 14.27 13.67
N ASP A 4 -2.62 13.99 12.72
CA ASP A 4 -2.40 14.79 11.50
C ASP A 4 -1.92 13.82 10.40
N PRO A 5 -2.85 13.13 9.74
CA PRO A 5 -2.51 12.10 8.76
C PRO A 5 -2.02 12.69 7.43
N ALA A 6 -2.38 13.94 7.10
CA ALA A 6 -1.94 14.61 5.88
C ALA A 6 -0.44 14.93 5.94
N SER A 7 0.07 15.31 7.11
CA SER A 7 1.49 15.58 7.34
C SER A 7 2.28 14.34 7.79
N ALA A 8 1.75 13.13 7.58
CA ALA A 8 2.40 11.90 8.03
C ALA A 8 3.74 11.68 7.32
N GLU A 9 4.85 11.83 8.06
CA GLU A 9 6.18 11.45 7.61
C GLU A 9 6.52 10.04 8.07
N LEU A 10 6.81 9.17 7.10
CA LEU A 10 7.23 7.79 7.37
C LEU A 10 8.74 7.63 7.21
N PRO A 11 9.37 6.76 8.04
CA PRO A 11 10.79 6.45 7.91
C PRO A 11 11.17 6.04 6.48
N ALA A 12 12.38 6.41 6.04
CA ALA A 12 12.89 6.02 4.72
C ALA A 12 13.24 4.51 4.65
N ARG A 13 13.63 3.92 5.79
CA ARG A 13 13.98 2.50 5.89
C ARG A 13 12.71 1.65 5.85
N GLY A 14 12.68 0.65 4.97
CA GLY A 14 11.47 -0.13 4.67
C GLY A 14 10.87 -0.91 5.85
N ASP A 15 11.71 -1.51 6.68
CA ASP A 15 11.30 -2.23 7.91
C ASP A 15 10.66 -1.29 8.95
N LEU A 16 11.27 -0.11 9.18
CA LEU A 16 10.71 0.90 10.08
C LEU A 16 9.41 1.49 9.55
N ARG A 17 9.32 1.67 8.23
CA ARG A 17 8.10 2.10 7.56
C ARG A 17 6.98 1.08 7.75
N GLN A 18 7.27 -0.20 7.52
CA GLN A 18 6.30 -1.26 7.71
C GLN A 18 5.83 -1.34 9.18
N ALA A 19 6.77 -1.30 10.13
CA ALA A 19 6.43 -1.28 11.56
C ALA A 19 5.54 -0.07 11.93
N ALA A 20 5.79 1.11 11.34
CA ALA A 20 4.94 2.28 11.55
C ALA A 20 3.52 2.09 11.00
N LEU A 21 3.38 1.49 9.82
CA LEU A 21 2.07 1.19 9.22
C LEU A 21 1.30 0.13 10.04
N GLU A 22 1.99 -0.92 10.49
CA GLU A 22 1.41 -1.92 11.39
C GLU A 22 0.96 -1.30 12.71
N ALA A 23 1.75 -0.40 13.29
CA ALA A 23 1.39 0.33 14.51
C ALA A 23 0.15 1.22 14.32
N VAL A 24 0.00 1.86 13.15
CA VAL A 24 -1.20 2.64 12.81
C VAL A 24 -2.44 1.74 12.77
N VAL A 25 -2.36 0.60 12.06
CA VAL A 25 -3.46 -0.37 12.00
C VAL A 25 -3.81 -0.90 13.39
N ALA A 26 -2.81 -1.28 14.19
CA ALA A 26 -3.02 -1.75 15.55
C ALA A 26 -3.68 -0.69 16.43
N ALA A 27 -3.24 0.57 16.32
CA ALA A 27 -3.80 1.69 17.07
C ALA A 27 -5.27 1.95 16.71
N VAL A 28 -5.64 1.85 15.43
CA VAL A 28 -7.05 1.97 14.98
C VAL A 28 -7.87 0.78 15.46
N GLY A 29 -7.37 -0.45 15.28
CA GLY A 29 -8.07 -1.67 15.70
C GLY A 29 -8.32 -1.75 17.21
N ALA A 30 -7.39 -1.24 18.03
CA ALA A 30 -7.54 -1.21 19.49
C ALA A 30 -8.66 -0.27 19.97
N ARG A 31 -8.97 0.77 19.19
CA ARG A 31 -10.04 1.74 19.47
C ARG A 31 -10.72 2.12 18.15
N PRO A 32 -11.69 1.29 17.70
CA PRO A 32 -12.34 1.48 16.42
C PRO A 32 -13.34 2.63 16.51
N GLU A 33 -12.93 3.77 15.98
CA GLU A 33 -13.71 4.99 15.85
C GLU A 33 -13.60 5.44 14.38
N ARG A 34 -14.70 5.91 13.78
CA ARG A 34 -14.75 6.24 12.35
C ARG A 34 -13.65 7.23 11.94
N GLU A 35 -13.47 8.29 12.71
CA GLU A 35 -12.44 9.32 12.46
C GLU A 35 -11.02 8.74 12.47
N ARG A 36 -10.73 7.82 13.40
CA ARG A 36 -9.41 7.17 13.48
C ARG A 36 -9.18 6.20 12.33
N TRP A 37 -10.24 5.52 11.88
CA TRP A 37 -10.20 4.66 10.71
C TRP A 37 -9.97 5.44 9.41
N GLU A 38 -10.68 6.55 9.22
CA GLU A 38 -10.47 7.48 8.10
C GLU A 38 -9.06 8.09 8.13
N ALA A 39 -8.57 8.50 9.30
CA ALA A 39 -7.20 8.97 9.47
C ALA A 39 -6.17 7.89 9.13
N GLY A 40 -6.43 6.63 9.47
CA GLY A 40 -5.62 5.49 9.05
C GLY A 40 -5.50 5.38 7.53
N TRP A 41 -6.62 5.54 6.81
CA TRP A 41 -6.63 5.53 5.34
C TRP A 41 -5.82 6.69 4.75
N ALA A 42 -5.94 7.88 5.33
CA ALA A 42 -5.14 9.04 4.90
C ALA A 42 -3.63 8.80 5.08
N VAL A 43 -3.19 8.15 6.17
CA VAL A 43 -1.78 7.74 6.34
C VAL A 43 -1.35 6.75 5.25
N LEU A 44 -2.19 5.79 4.87
CA LEU A 44 -1.85 4.83 3.80
C LEU A 44 -1.73 5.48 2.43
N VAL A 45 -2.59 6.45 2.11
CA VAL A 45 -2.46 7.25 0.88
C VAL A 45 -1.15 8.02 0.89
N ARG A 46 -0.80 8.66 2.02
CA ARG A 46 0.47 9.40 2.14
C ARG A 46 1.70 8.49 2.03
N ALA A 47 1.61 7.28 2.58
CA ALA A 47 2.65 6.27 2.48
C ALA A 47 2.89 5.84 1.02
N LEU A 48 1.82 5.73 0.23
CA LEU A 48 1.86 5.36 -1.16
C LEU A 48 2.53 6.44 -2.03
N GLU A 49 2.32 7.72 -1.71
CA GLU A 49 2.97 8.83 -2.42
C GLU A 49 4.49 8.89 -2.21
N THR A 50 4.99 8.30 -1.12
CA THR A 50 6.38 8.42 -0.66
C THR A 50 7.14 7.09 -0.67
N GLY A 51 6.55 6.03 -1.21
CA GLY A 51 7.05 4.68 -1.04
C GLY A 51 6.61 3.66 -2.06
N ALA A 52 7.12 2.45 -1.90
CA ALA A 52 6.77 1.33 -2.76
C ALA A 52 5.33 0.86 -2.46
N PRO A 53 4.51 0.60 -3.49
CA PRO A 53 3.08 0.32 -3.38
C PRO A 53 2.76 -1.04 -2.73
N ASP A 54 3.73 -1.95 -2.65
CA ASP A 54 3.62 -3.24 -1.98
C ASP A 54 3.47 -3.10 -0.45
N LEU A 55 4.14 -2.12 0.15
CA LEU A 55 4.12 -1.89 1.60
C LEU A 55 2.75 -1.48 2.13
N VAL A 56 1.85 -0.96 1.30
CA VAL A 56 0.52 -0.50 1.73
C VAL A 56 -0.57 -1.55 1.55
N VAL A 57 -0.33 -2.64 0.82
CA VAL A 57 -1.36 -3.65 0.52
C VAL A 57 -1.85 -4.38 1.77
N ALA A 58 -0.91 -4.90 2.57
CA ALA A 58 -1.26 -5.63 3.80
C ALA A 58 -1.90 -4.71 4.85
N PRO A 59 -1.34 -3.52 5.16
CA PRO A 59 -2.00 -2.55 6.04
C PRO A 59 -3.39 -2.11 5.56
N ALA A 60 -3.58 -1.88 4.26
CA ALA A 60 -4.90 -1.53 3.70
C ALA A 60 -5.92 -2.65 3.89
N THR A 61 -5.51 -3.90 3.69
CA THR A 61 -6.38 -5.07 3.89
C THR A 61 -6.80 -5.19 5.36
N ALA A 62 -5.84 -5.02 6.28
CA ALA A 62 -6.12 -5.08 7.70
C ALA A 62 -7.01 -3.92 8.16
N LEU A 63 -6.81 -2.70 7.64
CA LEU A 63 -7.64 -1.55 7.96
C LEU A 63 -9.07 -1.70 7.39
N ALA A 64 -9.21 -2.29 6.21
CA ALA A 64 -10.52 -2.61 5.64
C ALA A 64 -11.31 -3.60 6.51
N ALA A 65 -10.64 -4.55 7.17
CA ALA A 65 -11.27 -5.49 8.09
C ALA A 65 -11.77 -4.85 9.40
N VAL A 66 -11.29 -3.65 9.77
CA VAL A 66 -11.77 -2.90 10.95
C VAL A 66 -13.08 -2.17 10.66
N ARG A 67 -13.46 -2.03 9.38
CA ARG A 67 -14.67 -1.32 8.96
C ARG A 67 -15.90 -1.90 9.66
N ARG A 68 -16.81 -1.00 10.06
CA ARG A 68 -18.15 -1.34 10.54
C ARG A 68 -19.20 -1.02 9.48
N ASP A 69 -20.34 -1.69 9.54
CA ASP A 69 -21.39 -1.60 8.51
C ASP A 69 -21.96 -0.18 8.34
N ASP A 70 -21.96 0.61 9.42
CA ASP A 70 -22.39 2.00 9.46
C ASP A 70 -21.35 3.00 8.90
N TRP A 71 -20.15 2.53 8.54
CA TRP A 71 -19.10 3.39 7.99
C TRP A 71 -19.06 3.28 6.47
N GLU A 72 -19.25 4.42 5.81
CA GLU A 72 -19.09 4.57 4.38
C GLU A 72 -17.62 4.39 3.97
N VAL A 73 -17.39 3.87 2.76
CA VAL A 73 -16.03 3.72 2.24
C VAL A 73 -15.47 5.09 1.86
N PRO A 74 -14.32 5.52 2.39
CA PRO A 74 -13.72 6.80 2.04
C PRO A 74 -13.22 6.81 0.59
N GLU A 75 -13.30 7.98 -0.08
CA GLU A 75 -12.72 8.20 -1.43
C GLU A 75 -11.21 7.84 -1.47
N ALA A 76 -10.53 7.97 -0.33
CA ALA A 76 -9.14 7.55 -0.15
C ALA A 76 -8.91 6.07 -0.52
N VAL A 77 -9.88 5.19 -0.26
CA VAL A 77 -9.82 3.76 -0.63
C VAL A 77 -9.87 3.57 -2.14
N GLU A 78 -10.73 4.32 -2.83
CA GLU A 78 -10.85 4.27 -4.30
C GLU A 78 -9.56 4.75 -4.97
N ARG A 79 -8.98 5.85 -4.46
CA ARG A 79 -7.68 6.37 -4.92
C ARG A 79 -6.58 5.32 -4.73
N LEU A 80 -6.54 4.66 -3.57
CA LEU A 80 -5.56 3.61 -3.29
C LEU A 80 -5.73 2.42 -4.25
N ALA A 81 -6.97 1.98 -4.49
CA ALA A 81 -7.28 0.86 -5.38
C ALA A 81 -6.82 1.14 -6.83
N GLY A 82 -7.02 2.36 -7.32
CA GLY A 82 -6.55 2.80 -8.64
C GLY A 82 -5.03 2.73 -8.77
N VAL A 83 -4.30 3.26 -7.78
CA VAL A 83 -2.83 3.30 -7.80
C VAL A 83 -2.21 1.92 -7.61
N VAL A 84 -2.71 1.11 -6.67
CA VAL A 84 -2.25 -0.29 -6.47
C VAL A 84 -2.53 -1.14 -7.71
N GLY A 85 -3.69 -0.94 -8.36
CA GLY A 85 -4.02 -1.61 -9.61
C GLY A 85 -3.06 -1.26 -10.76
N LEU A 86 -2.63 0.01 -10.84
CA LEU A 86 -1.65 0.47 -11.82
C LEU A 86 -0.26 -0.12 -11.56
N ALA A 87 0.23 -0.04 -10.32
CA ALA A 87 1.53 -0.58 -9.93
C ALA A 87 1.67 -2.08 -10.27
N ARG A 88 0.67 -2.90 -9.88
CA ARG A 88 0.66 -4.33 -10.21
C ARG A 88 0.65 -4.63 -11.71
N ARG A 89 0.10 -3.73 -12.54
CA ARG A 89 0.12 -3.89 -14.00
C ARG A 89 1.49 -3.55 -14.57
N ALA A 90 2.17 -2.55 -14.01
CA ALA A 90 3.53 -2.19 -14.36
C ALA A 90 4.51 -3.32 -14.01
N ASP A 91 4.47 -3.84 -12.78
CA ASP A 91 5.35 -4.93 -12.31
C ASP A 91 5.21 -6.18 -13.19
N ARG A 92 3.97 -6.57 -13.51
CA ARG A 92 3.71 -7.70 -14.43
C ARG A 92 4.24 -7.46 -15.85
N SER A 93 4.29 -6.22 -16.30
CA SER A 93 4.81 -5.88 -17.63
C SER A 93 6.34 -5.93 -17.64
N VAL A 94 6.98 -5.43 -16.59
CA VAL A 94 8.44 -5.56 -16.39
C VAL A 94 8.84 -7.03 -16.27
N GLY A 95 8.16 -7.81 -15.43
CA GLY A 95 8.43 -9.24 -15.26
C GLY A 95 8.35 -10.03 -16.58
N ARG A 96 7.35 -9.73 -17.43
CA ARG A 96 7.25 -10.34 -18.77
C ARG A 96 8.38 -9.92 -19.72
N ALA A 97 8.80 -8.66 -19.68
CA ALA A 97 9.90 -8.17 -20.50
C ALA A 97 11.25 -8.82 -20.11
N VAL A 98 11.51 -8.96 -18.80
CA VAL A 98 12.70 -9.64 -18.29
C VAL A 98 12.71 -11.11 -18.72
N ALA A 99 11.59 -11.83 -18.55
CA ALA A 99 11.49 -13.23 -18.97
C ALA A 99 11.69 -13.41 -20.48
N ALA A 100 11.17 -12.48 -21.30
CA ALA A 100 11.38 -12.51 -22.75
C ALA A 100 12.85 -12.28 -23.13
N ALA A 101 13.55 -11.37 -22.44
CA ALA A 101 14.97 -11.12 -22.66
C ALA A 101 15.84 -12.33 -22.28
N ASP A 102 15.49 -13.04 -21.20
CA ASP A 102 16.20 -14.26 -20.78
C ASP A 102 15.97 -15.41 -21.76
N ALA A 103 14.75 -15.58 -22.26
CA ALA A 103 14.45 -16.57 -23.29
C ALA A 103 15.22 -16.30 -24.60
N GLY A 104 15.36 -15.03 -25.00
CA GLY A 104 16.18 -14.61 -26.14
C GLY A 104 17.67 -14.93 -25.96
N ARG A 105 18.22 -14.74 -24.75
CA ARG A 105 19.61 -15.10 -24.44
C ARG A 105 19.85 -16.62 -24.46
N ALA A 106 18.92 -17.41 -23.93
CA ALA A 106 19.01 -18.87 -23.93
C ALA A 106 18.90 -19.50 -25.34
N THR A 107 18.26 -18.80 -26.28
CA THR A 107 18.15 -19.22 -27.68
C THR A 107 19.34 -18.74 -28.53
N GLY A 108 19.97 -17.62 -28.16
CA GLY A 108 21.16 -17.09 -28.83
C GLY A 108 22.47 -17.84 -28.56
N GLY A 109 22.61 -18.54 -27.42
CA GLY A 109 23.84 -19.25 -27.04
C GLY A 109 24.07 -20.62 -27.70
N ARG A 110 23.23 -21.03 -28.68
CA ARG A 110 23.26 -22.36 -29.32
C ARG A 110 23.70 -22.32 -30.80
N ARG A 111 24.54 -21.36 -31.18
CA ARG A 111 25.11 -21.27 -32.54
C ARG A 111 26.63 -21.38 -32.51
#